data_AF-A0A1C3XH91-F1
#
_entry.id   AF-A0A1C3XH91-F1
#
_cell.length_a   1.000
_cell.length_b   1.000
_cell.length_c   1.000
_cell.angle_alpha   90.00
_cell.angle_beta   90.00
_cell.angle_gamma   90.00
#
_symmetry.space_group_name_H-M   'P 1'
#
loop_
_entity.id
_entity.type
_entity.pdbx_description
1 polymer ?
#
loop_
_entity_poly.entity_id
_entity_poly.type
_entity_poly.pdbx_seq_one_letter_code
_entity_poly.pdbx_strand_id
1 'polypeptide(L)'
;MRQLAEVSRQRGMTRTGWIVALVRSRLGSPVQHSPNEHGELRAIVRELNRIGGNINQIARAANSSVLQGRAVEPDLSAIREAKLVIERELAQLRSALHGNADYWDGRP
;
A
#
# COMPACT_ATOMS: atom_id res chain seq x y z
N MET A 1 17.66 -18.30 -21.69
CA MET A 1 18.25 -17.20 -20.87
C MET A 1 17.62 -15.82 -21.11
N ARG A 2 17.30 -15.41 -22.34
CA ARG A 2 16.70 -14.08 -22.63
C ARG A 2 15.34 -13.86 -21.94
N GLN A 3 14.44 -14.85 -21.98
CA GLN A 3 13.13 -14.77 -21.30
C GLN A 3 13.25 -14.58 -19.78
N LEU A 4 14.13 -15.34 -19.11
CA LEU A 4 14.38 -15.18 -17.68
C LEU A 4 14.89 -13.76 -17.33
N ALA A 5 15.78 -13.21 -18.16
CA ALA A 5 16.26 -11.84 -17.98
C ALA A 5 15.15 -10.80 -18.14
N GLU A 6 14.16 -11.07 -18.99
CA GLU A 6 13.04 -10.17 -19.22
C GLU A 6 12.05 -10.20 -18.05
N VAL A 7 11.57 -11.39 -17.67
CA VAL A 7 10.58 -11.53 -16.57
C VAL A 7 11.14 -11.10 -15.21
N SER A 8 12.44 -11.33 -14.96
CA SER A 8 13.10 -10.85 -13.74
C SER A 8 13.17 -9.32 -13.71
N ARG A 9 13.51 -8.69 -14.83
CA ARG A 9 13.60 -7.23 -14.93
C ARG A 9 12.24 -6.55 -14.80
N GLN A 10 11.19 -7.09 -15.44
CA GLN A 10 9.82 -6.57 -15.32
C GLN A 10 9.33 -6.58 -13.86
N ARG A 11 9.74 -7.57 -13.06
CA ARG A 11 9.44 -7.68 -11.63
C ARG A 11 10.45 -6.93 -10.74
N GLY A 12 11.44 -6.24 -11.31
CA GLY A 12 12.49 -5.54 -10.54
C GLY A 12 13.40 -6.47 -9.74
N MET A 13 13.54 -7.73 -10.16
CA MET A 13 14.34 -8.76 -9.50
C MET A 13 15.63 -9.06 -10.27
N THR A 14 16.64 -9.57 -9.56
CA THR A 14 17.74 -10.28 -10.22
C THR A 14 17.25 -11.62 -10.77
N ARG A 15 17.94 -12.18 -11.77
CA ARG A 15 17.61 -13.52 -12.31
C ARG A 15 17.60 -14.59 -11.23
N THR A 16 18.59 -14.55 -10.34
CA THR A 16 18.70 -15.47 -9.19
C THR A 16 17.55 -15.27 -8.20
N GLY A 17 17.23 -14.02 -7.87
CA GLY A 17 16.11 -13.70 -6.98
C GLY A 17 14.77 -14.20 -7.51
N TRP A 18 14.55 -14.05 -8.82
CA TRP A 18 13.36 -14.56 -9.50
C TRP A 18 13.26 -16.09 -9.43
N ILE A 19 14.37 -16.81 -9.67
CA ILE A 19 14.40 -18.28 -9.56
C ILE A 19 14.11 -18.74 -8.11
N VAL A 20 14.74 -18.10 -7.12
CA VAL A 20 14.50 -18.43 -5.70
C VAL A 20 13.03 -18.22 -5.33
N ALA A 21 12.43 -17.11 -5.78
CA ALA A 21 11.02 -16.82 -5.56
C ALA A 21 10.10 -17.87 -6.20
N LEU A 22 10.39 -18.28 -7.44
CA LEU A 22 9.67 -19.37 -8.12
C LEU A 22 9.76 -20.68 -7.33
N VAL A 23 10.96 -21.08 -6.90
CA VAL A 23 11.16 -22.34 -6.16
C VAL A 23 10.39 -22.30 -4.83
N ARG A 24 10.45 -21.19 -4.08
CA ARG A 24 9.69 -21.03 -2.84
C ARG A 24 8.18 -21.16 -3.06
N SER A 25 7.64 -20.50 -4.08
CA SER A 25 6.23 -20.63 -4.48
C SER A 25 5.83 -22.08 -4.71
N ARG A 26 6.61 -22.83 -5.50
CA ARG A 26 6.31 -24.23 -5.81
C ARG A 26 6.39 -25.17 -4.61
N LEU A 27 7.12 -24.77 -3.57
CA LEU A 27 7.23 -25.49 -2.31
C LEU A 27 6.17 -25.05 -1.27
N GLY A 28 5.20 -24.21 -1.65
CA GLY A 28 4.20 -23.67 -0.72
C GLY A 28 4.80 -22.75 0.35
N SER A 29 6.03 -22.28 0.15
CA SER A 29 6.70 -21.36 1.05
C SER A 29 6.33 -19.92 0.72
N PRO A 30 6.20 -19.02 1.72
CA PRO A 30 5.95 -17.61 1.48
C PRO A 30 7.00 -17.02 0.52
N VAL A 31 6.52 -16.41 -0.57
CA VAL A 31 7.40 -15.72 -1.53
C VAL A 31 7.68 -14.32 -1.02
N GLN A 32 8.95 -13.91 -1.04
CA GLN A 32 9.30 -12.55 -0.67
C GLN A 32 8.90 -11.57 -1.75
N HIS A 33 8.44 -10.38 -1.34
CA HIS A 33 8.14 -9.29 -2.25
C HIS A 33 9.40 -8.83 -3.00
N SER A 34 9.26 -8.44 -4.26
CA SER A 34 10.34 -7.84 -5.05
C SER A 34 10.77 -6.49 -4.47
N PRO A 35 11.97 -5.99 -4.80
CA PRO A 35 12.38 -4.64 -4.44
C PRO A 35 11.40 -3.54 -4.93
N ASN A 36 10.79 -3.73 -6.10
CA ASN A 36 9.76 -2.83 -6.63
C ASN A 36 8.49 -2.86 -5.77
N GLU A 37 7.99 -4.05 -5.45
CA GLU A 37 6.81 -4.23 -4.57
C GLU A 37 7.06 -3.62 -3.18
N HIS A 38 8.27 -3.78 -2.63
CA HIS A 38 8.63 -3.10 -1.39
C HIS A 38 8.64 -1.56 -1.55
N GLY A 39 9.04 -1.04 -2.72
CA GLY A 39 8.98 0.38 -3.03
C GLY A 39 7.54 0.92 -3.05
N GLU A 40 6.65 0.19 -3.71
CA GLU A 40 5.22 0.49 -3.79
C GLU A 40 4.56 0.43 -2.40
N LEU A 41 4.82 -0.64 -1.62
CA LEU A 41 4.34 -0.75 -0.24
C LEU A 41 4.82 0.41 0.63
N ARG A 42 6.09 0.82 0.52
CA ARG A 42 6.60 1.99 1.24
C ARG A 42 5.91 3.28 0.82
N ALA A 43 5.56 3.44 -0.46
CA ALA A 43 4.82 4.61 -0.93
C ALA A 43 3.42 4.66 -0.32
N ILE A 44 2.72 3.53 -0.31
CA ILE A 44 1.40 3.40 0.33
C ILE A 44 1.48 3.74 1.82
N VAL A 45 2.45 3.18 2.55
CA VAL A 45 2.62 3.46 3.98
C VAL A 45 2.88 4.95 4.25
N ARG A 46 3.68 5.62 3.41
CA ARG A 46 3.89 7.07 3.54
C ARG A 46 2.60 7.86 3.35
N GLU A 47 1.80 7.49 2.37
CA GLU A 47 0.54 8.16 2.10
C GLU A 47 -0.48 7.95 3.23
N LEU A 48 -0.57 6.73 3.77
CA LEU A 48 -1.38 6.44 4.96
C LEU A 48 -0.95 7.29 6.18
N ASN A 49 0.36 7.43 6.43
CA ASN A 49 0.87 8.27 7.51
C ASN A 49 0.51 9.75 7.32
N ARG A 50 0.57 10.25 6.08
CA ARG A 50 0.16 11.62 5.74
C ARG A 50 -1.31 11.86 6.03
N ILE A 51 -2.17 10.91 5.66
CA ILE A 51 -3.61 10.98 5.93
C ILE A 51 -3.89 10.96 7.43
N GLY A 52 -3.24 10.07 8.19
CA GLY A 52 -3.34 10.03 9.65
C GLY A 52 -2.94 11.35 10.29
N GLY A 53 -1.89 12.01 9.77
CA GLY A 53 -1.49 13.35 10.17
C GLY A 53 -2.58 14.41 9.98
N ASN A 54 -3.23 14.42 8.81
CA ASN A 54 -4.30 15.36 8.48
C ASN A 54 -5.54 15.15 9.37
N ILE A 55 -5.97 13.90 9.58
CA ILE A 55 -7.10 13.57 10.47
C ILE A 55 -6.82 14.04 11.90
N ASN A 56 -5.60 13.84 12.39
CA ASN A 56 -5.22 14.29 13.72
C ASN A 56 -5.22 15.82 13.85
N GLN A 57 -4.90 16.56 12.77
CA GLN A 57 -5.03 18.02 12.76
C GLN A 57 -6.49 18.46 12.85
N ILE A 58 -7.40 17.83 12.09
CA ILE A 58 -8.85 18.09 12.15
C ILE A 58 -9.37 17.85 13.57
N ALA A 59 -9.02 16.71 14.18
CA ALA A 59 -9.44 16.38 15.54
C ALA A 59 -8.93 17.40 16.57
N ARG A 60 -7.66 17.84 16.45
CA ARG A 60 -7.11 18.89 17.33
C ARG A 60 -7.79 20.24 17.16
N ALA A 61 -8.10 20.65 15.93
CA ALA A 61 -8.80 21.90 15.64
C ALA A 61 -10.22 21.89 16.23
N ALA A 62 -10.93 20.76 16.08
CA ALA A 62 -12.24 20.55 16.69
C ALA A 62 -12.17 20.61 18.22
N ASN A 63 -11.27 19.86 18.85
CA ASN A 63 -11.09 19.86 20.31
C ASN A 63 -10.72 21.26 20.85
N SER A 64 -9.87 22.00 20.13
CA SER A 64 -9.49 23.37 20.51
C SER A 64 -10.69 24.32 20.45
N SER A 65 -11.59 24.13 19.48
CA SER A 65 -12.82 24.93 19.35
C SER A 65 -13.81 24.64 20.48
N VAL A 66 -13.95 23.37 20.90
CA VAL A 66 -14.72 22.98 22.10
C VAL A 66 -14.17 23.67 23.35
N LEU A 67 -12.85 23.62 23.55
CA LEU A 67 -12.20 24.22 24.73
C LEU A 67 -12.39 25.74 24.83
N GLN A 68 -12.61 26.41 23.70
CA GLN A 68 -12.88 27.85 23.62
C GLN A 68 -14.37 28.19 23.80
N GLY A 69 -15.23 27.21 24.10
CA GLY A 69 -16.68 27.41 24.25
C GLY A 69 -17.39 27.75 22.94
N ARG A 70 -16.75 27.52 21.79
CA ARG A 70 -17.33 27.77 20.47
C ARG A 70 -18.10 26.54 20.00
N ALA A 71 -19.19 26.76 19.27
CA ALA A 71 -19.86 25.67 18.56
C ALA A 71 -18.87 25.04 17.57
N VAL A 72 -18.68 23.73 17.66
CA VAL A 72 -17.91 22.97 16.67
C VAL A 72 -18.84 22.70 15.50
N GLU A 73 -18.57 23.33 14.36
CA GLU A 73 -19.02 22.80 13.09
C GLU A 73 -17.88 21.97 12.52
N PRO A 74 -17.91 20.64 12.67
CA PRO A 74 -16.91 19.81 12.03
C PRO A 74 -17.06 19.98 10.52
N ASP A 75 -15.95 20.21 9.82
CA ASP A 75 -15.94 20.19 8.37
C ASP A 75 -16.14 18.74 7.90
N LEU A 76 -17.41 18.35 7.82
CA LEU A 76 -17.84 17.02 7.39
C LEU A 76 -17.41 16.74 5.94
N SER A 77 -17.14 17.77 5.14
CA SER A 77 -16.64 17.61 3.78
C SER A 77 -15.18 17.14 3.79
N ALA A 78 -14.32 17.77 4.61
CA ALA A 78 -12.92 17.36 4.78
C ALA A 78 -12.79 15.94 5.36
N ILE A 79 -13.67 15.56 6.29
CA ILE A 79 -13.70 14.21 6.86
C ILE A 79 -14.09 13.16 5.80
N ARG A 80 -15.10 13.46 4.97
CA ARG A 80 -15.53 12.57 3.88
C ARG A 80 -14.46 12.43 2.80
N GLU A 81 -13.77 13.51 2.45
CA GLU A 81 -12.66 13.48 1.51
C GLU A 81 -11.52 12.60 2.03
N ALA A 82 -11.12 12.77 3.30
CA ALA A 82 -10.11 11.94 3.93
C ALA A 82 -10.48 10.45 3.92
N LYS A 83 -11.76 10.12 4.18
CA LYS A 83 -12.28 8.75 4.10
C LYS A 83 -12.14 8.16 2.69
N LEU A 84 -12.54 8.89 1.65
CA LEU A 84 -12.45 8.42 0.27
C LEU A 84 -11.00 8.14 -0.16
N VAL A 85 -10.07 8.99 0.26
CA VAL A 85 -8.64 8.77 0.02
C VAL A 85 -8.17 7.49 0.71
N ILE A 86 -8.53 7.25 1.98
CA ILE A 86 -8.17 6.01 2.71
C ILE A 86 -8.69 4.77 1.99
N GLU A 87 -9.96 4.76 1.60
CA GLU A 87 -10.59 3.62 0.94
C GLU A 87 -9.88 3.28 -0.39
N ARG A 88 -9.47 4.30 -1.16
CA ARG A 88 -8.69 4.14 -2.39
C ARG A 88 -7.31 3.55 -2.13
N GLU A 89 -6.54 4.11 -1.19
CA GLU A 89 -5.20 3.63 -0.88
C GLU A 89 -5.23 2.18 -0.32
N LEU A 90 -6.26 1.85 0.48
CA LEU A 90 -6.47 0.49 0.99
C LEU A 90 -6.80 -0.50 -0.13
N ALA A 91 -7.59 -0.10 -1.12
CA ALA A 91 -7.88 -0.93 -2.29
C ALA A 91 -6.62 -1.19 -3.13
N GLN A 92 -5.78 -0.16 -3.33
CA GLN A 92 -4.49 -0.30 -4.02
C GLN A 92 -3.53 -1.21 -3.25
N LEU A 93 -3.46 -1.09 -1.92
CA LEU A 93 -2.68 -1.98 -1.07
C LEU A 93 -3.11 -3.45 -1.23
N ARG A 94 -4.42 -3.70 -1.16
CA ARG A 94 -4.96 -5.05 -1.34
C ARG A 94 -4.61 -5.59 -2.73
N SER A 95 -4.75 -4.79 -3.78
CA SER A 95 -4.40 -5.20 -5.14
C SER A 95 -2.91 -5.53 -5.28
N ALA A 96 -2.02 -4.72 -4.72
CA ALA A 96 -0.57 -4.98 -4.74
C ALA A 96 -0.18 -6.25 -3.97
N LEU A 97 -0.82 -6.51 -2.83
CA LEU A 97 -0.58 -7.71 -2.03
C LEU A 97 -1.09 -8.98 -2.71
N HIS A 98 -2.29 -8.96 -3.29
CA HIS A 98 -2.87 -10.12 -3.99
C HIS A 98 -2.16 -10.38 -5.32
N GLY A 99 -1.79 -9.34 -6.07
CA GLY A 99 -1.08 -9.49 -7.35
C GLY A 99 0.26 -10.23 -7.24
N ASN A 100 0.95 -10.13 -6.10
CA ASN A 100 2.15 -10.94 -5.87
C ASN A 100 1.81 -12.43 -5.72
N ALA A 101 0.76 -12.77 -4.97
CA ALA A 101 0.32 -14.15 -4.79
C ALA A 101 -0.19 -14.76 -6.10
N ASP A 102 -1.06 -14.04 -6.82
CA ASP A 102 -1.65 -14.48 -8.08
C ASP A 102 -0.59 -14.78 -9.14
N TYR A 103 0.44 -13.93 -9.24
CA TYR A 103 1.59 -14.12 -10.14
C TYR A 103 2.30 -15.46 -9.93
N TRP A 104 2.49 -15.87 -8.68
CA TRP A 104 3.20 -17.10 -8.34
C TRP A 104 2.30 -18.35 -8.43
N ASP A 105 1.00 -18.18 -8.21
CA ASP A 105 0.00 -19.25 -8.38
C ASP A 105 -0.31 -19.54 -9.86
N GLY A 106 0.19 -18.72 -10.79
CA GLY A 106 -0.06 -18.85 -12.22
C GLY A 106 -1.49 -18.47 -12.61
N ARG A 107 -2.16 -17.66 -11.77
CA ARG A 107 -3.46 -17.07 -12.08
C ARG A 107 -3.22 -15.76 -12.84
N PRO A 108 -4.03 -15.48 -13.90
CA PRO A 108 -3.88 -14.26 -14.69
C PRO A 108 -4.17 -12.99 -13.89
#